data_AF-A0A942RQZ2-F1
#
_entry.id   AF-A0A942RQZ2-F1
#
_cell.length_a   1.000
_cell.length_b   1.000
_cell.length_c   1.000
_cell.angle_alpha   90.00
_cell.angle_beta   90.00
_cell.angle_gamma   90.00
#
_symmetry.space_group_name_H-M   'P 1'
#
loop_
_entity.id
_entity.type
_entity.pdbx_description
1 polymer ?
#
loop_
_entity_poly.entity_id
_entity_poly.type
_entity_poly.pdbx_seq_one_letter_code
_entity_poly.pdbx_strand_id
1 'polypeptide(L)'
;MSTLQFAKGNDERFRIVPLNPTARTAINEWLEKRSQEPGPLFISQKGGGLTTRAVEHLLANYAYDARLENVTPHTLRHTFSRG
;
A
#
# COMPACT_ATOMS: atom_id res chain seq x y z
N MET A 1 15.81 -10.98 3.74
CA MET A 1 14.39 -11.10 4.12
C MET A 1 13.77 -9.72 4.08
N SER A 2 12.88 -9.42 3.12
CA SER A 2 12.23 -8.11 3.03
C SER A 2 10.84 -8.21 3.66
N THR A 3 10.74 -7.74 4.90
CA THR A 3 9.51 -7.68 5.68
C THR A 3 8.98 -6.24 5.70
N LEU A 4 7.66 -6.06 5.69
CA LEU A 4 7.07 -4.73 5.91
C LEU A 4 6.65 -4.62 7.37
N GLN A 5 7.16 -3.60 8.04
CA GLN A 5 6.83 -3.28 9.42
C GLN A 5 5.80 -2.15 9.43
N PHE A 6 4.67 -2.36 10.11
CA PHE A 6 3.71 -1.29 10.34
C PHE A 6 3.42 -1.14 11.83
N ALA A 7 3.30 0.13 12.25
CA ALA A 7 2.79 0.50 13.56
C ALA A 7 1.32 0.91 13.43
N LYS A 8 0.49 0.58 14.43
CA LYS A 8 -0.91 1.00 14.49
C LYS A 8 -1.12 1.88 15.73
N GLY A 9 -1.25 3.19 15.54
CA GLY A 9 -1.50 4.15 16.64
C GLY A 9 -0.25 4.47 17.46
N ASN A 10 -0.44 5.10 18.63
CA ASN A 10 0.61 5.43 19.61
C ASN A 10 1.14 4.22 20.39
N ASP A 11 0.79 3.01 19.98
CA ASP A 11 1.18 1.79 20.67
C ASP A 11 2.43 1.25 19.96
N GLU A 12 3.53 1.07 20.69
CA GLU A 12 4.86 0.64 20.20
C GLU A 12 4.86 -0.79 19.61
N ARG A 13 3.68 -1.38 19.42
CA ARG A 13 3.48 -2.72 18.88
C ARG A 13 3.57 -2.70 17.35
N PHE A 14 4.78 -2.91 16.87
CA PHE A 14 5.03 -3.20 15.48
C PHE A 14 4.53 -4.58 15.10
N ARG A 15 3.95 -4.68 13.90
CA ARG A 15 3.63 -5.96 13.28
C ARG A 15 4.47 -6.14 12.04
N ILE A 16 5.00 -7.34 11.89
CA ILE A 16 5.74 -7.79 10.72
C ILE A 16 4.75 -8.56 9.84
N VAL A 17 4.57 -8.11 8.60
CA VAL A 17 3.81 -8.88 7.60
C VAL A 17 4.75 -9.38 6.51
N PRO A 18 4.78 -10.70 6.25
CA PRO A 18 5.56 -11.25 5.15
C PRO A 18 4.93 -10.79 3.83
N LEU A 19 5.77 -10.32 2.92
CA LEU A 19 5.37 -9.93 1.58
C LEU A 19 5.59 -11.09 0.62
N ASN A 20 4.60 -11.35 -0.23
CA ASN A 20 4.76 -12.28 -1.35
C ASN A 20 5.79 -11.75 -2.38
N PRO A 21 6.32 -12.60 -3.27
CA PRO A 21 7.35 -12.20 -4.22
C PRO A 21 6.92 -11.02 -5.12
N THR A 22 5.68 -11.03 -5.61
CA THR A 22 5.14 -9.98 -6.49
C THR A 22 5.10 -8.62 -5.79
N ALA A 23 4.59 -8.56 -4.56
CA ALA A 23 4.54 -7.34 -3.77
C ALA A 23 5.95 -6.81 -3.44
N ARG A 24 6.91 -7.71 -3.21
CA ARG A 24 8.31 -7.34 -2.99
C ARG A 24 8.92 -6.67 -4.21
N THR A 25 8.75 -7.26 -5.39
CA THR A 25 9.25 -6.68 -6.64
C THR A 25 8.65 -5.30 -6.86
N ALA A 26 7.32 -5.15 -6.74
CA ALA A 26 6.65 -3.87 -6.91
C ALA A 26 7.12 -2.79 -5.92
N ILE A 27 7.34 -3.16 -4.64
CA ILE A 27 7.86 -2.22 -3.64
C ILE A 27 9.31 -1.82 -3.96
N ASN A 28 10.16 -2.75 -4.39
CA ASN A 28 11.54 -2.43 -4.75
C ASN A 28 11.60 -1.49 -5.95
N GLU A 29 10.83 -1.75 -7.01
CA GLU A 29 10.72 -0.86 -8.17
C GLU A 29 10.22 0.54 -7.79
N TRP A 30 9.33 0.62 -6.79
CA TRP A 30 8.89 1.90 -6.24
C TRP A 30 10.01 2.60 -5.45
N LEU A 31 10.75 1.87 -4.61
CA LEU A 31 11.87 2.41 -3.83
C LEU A 31 12.99 2.97 -4.70
N GLU A 32 13.21 2.41 -5.89
CA GLU A 32 14.17 2.90 -6.88
C GLU A 32 13.72 4.23 -7.54
N LYS A 33 12.41 4.40 -7.72
CA LYS A 33 11.83 5.57 -8.41
C LYS A 33 11.52 6.73 -7.46
N ARG A 34 11.21 6.43 -6.19
CA ARG A 34 10.88 7.47 -5.22
C ARG A 34 12.11 8.25 -4.79
N SER A 35 11.90 9.51 -4.38
CA SER A 35 12.95 10.30 -3.74
C SER A 35 13.49 9.59 -2.49
N GLN A 36 14.80 9.70 -2.25
CA GLN A 36 15.47 9.17 -1.06
C GLN A 36 15.27 10.06 0.18
N GLU A 37 14.55 11.16 0.05
CA GLU A 37 14.21 12.05 1.16
C GLU A 37 13.43 11.31 2.26
N PRO A 38 13.72 11.61 3.55
CA PRO A 38 12.94 11.10 4.67
C PRO A 38 11.46 11.46 4.54
N GLY A 39 10.57 10.52 4.82
CA GLY A 39 9.13 10.77 4.77
C GLY A 39 8.28 9.52 4.55
N PRO A 40 6.99 9.71 4.22
CA PRO A 40 6.06 8.62 3.96
C PRO A 40 6.56 7.65 2.88
N LEU A 41 6.29 6.35 3.06
CA LEU A 41 6.69 5.33 2.08
C LEU A 41 6.08 5.59 0.69
N PHE A 42 4.78 5.92 0.68
CA PHE A 42 4.03 6.30 -0.52
C PHE A 42 3.74 7.79 -0.51
N ILE A 43 4.12 8.47 -1.59
CA ILE A 43 4.01 9.93 -1.72
C ILE A 43 2.99 10.31 -2.78
N SER A 44 2.28 11.41 -2.55
CA SER A 44 1.39 12.01 -3.53
C SER A 44 2.17 12.84 -4.55
N GLN A 45 1.67 12.92 -5.78
CA GLN A 45 2.20 13.85 -6.80
C GLN A 45 2.12 15.33 -6.36
N LYS A 46 1.19 15.65 -5.45
CA LYS A 46 1.02 17.00 -4.87
C LYS A 46 2.01 17.29 -3.72
N GLY A 47 2.93 16.37 -3.43
CA GLY A 47 3.80 16.41 -2.26
C GLY A 47 3.15 15.78 -1.03
N GLY A 48 3.99 15.34 -0.09
CA GLY A 48 3.55 14.68 1.14
C GLY A 48 3.10 13.22 0.95
N GLY A 49 2.54 12.62 2.00
CA GLY A 49 2.09 11.24 2.00
C GLY A 49 0.79 11.03 1.25
N LEU A 50 0.59 9.82 0.70
CA LEU A 50 -0.69 9.44 0.12
C LEU A 50 -1.80 9.43 1.18
N THR A 51 -2.92 10.08 0.90
CA THR A 51 -4.07 10.11 1.81
C THR A 51 -4.99 8.91 1.59
N THR A 52 -5.81 8.57 2.59
CA THR A 52 -6.80 7.49 2.47
C THR A 52 -7.71 7.67 1.25
N ARG A 53 -8.22 8.90 1.04
CA ARG A 53 -9.04 9.20 -0.14
C ARG A 53 -8.29 9.02 -1.45
N ALA A 54 -7.00 9.39 -1.50
CA ALA A 54 -6.20 9.17 -2.70
C ALA A 54 -6.04 7.67 -3.01
N VAL A 55 -5.84 6.83 -2.00
CA VAL A 55 -5.82 5.36 -2.17
C VAL A 55 -7.17 4.86 -2.70
N GLU A 56 -8.28 5.31 -2.10
CA GLU A 56 -9.63 4.92 -2.52
C GLU A 56 -9.91 5.28 -3.99
N HIS A 57 -9.56 6.50 -4.40
CA HIS A 57 -9.70 6.93 -5.81
C HIS A 57 -8.82 6.11 -6.76
N LEU A 58 -7.57 5.84 -6.37
CA LEU A 58 -6.66 5.04 -7.17
C LEU A 58 -7.18 3.61 -7.36
N LEU A 59 -7.69 2.99 -6.29
CA LEU A 59 -8.31 1.67 -6.36
C LEU A 59 -9.59 1.66 -7.20
N ALA A 60 -10.41 2.69 -7.10
CA ALA A 60 -11.63 2.80 -7.92
C ALA A 60 -11.30 2.86 -9.41
N ASN A 61 -10.26 3.60 -9.80
CA ASN A 61 -9.80 3.66 -11.19
C ASN A 61 -9.31 2.29 -11.68
N TYR A 62 -8.47 1.60 -10.90
CA TYR A 62 -8.01 0.27 -11.28
C TYR A 62 -9.14 -0.77 -11.34
N ALA A 63 -10.13 -0.66 -10.44
CA ALA A 63 -11.30 -1.52 -10.46
C ALA A 63 -12.14 -1.30 -11.73
N TYR A 64 -12.32 -0.04 -12.12
CA TYR A 64 -12.99 0.31 -13.37
C TYR A 64 -12.26 -0.27 -14.59
N ASP A 65 -10.95 -0.07 -14.69
CA ASP A 65 -10.13 -0.57 -15.80
C ASP A 65 -10.15 -2.10 -15.88
N ALA A 66 -10.13 -2.77 -14.72
CA ALA A 66 -10.22 -4.22 -14.59
C ALA A 66 -11.66 -4.77 -14.74
N ARG A 67 -12.67 -3.90 -14.88
CA ARG A 67 -14.10 -4.26 -14.88
C ARG A 67 -14.54 -5.06 -13.65
N LEU A 68 -14.01 -4.68 -12.50
CA LEU A 68 -14.34 -5.27 -11.20
C LEU A 68 -15.28 -4.36 -10.42
N GLU A 69 -16.31 -4.95 -9.82
CA GLU A 69 -17.25 -4.25 -8.96
C GLU A 69 -16.88 -4.43 -7.48
N ASN A 70 -17.33 -3.49 -6.64
CA ASN A 70 -17.22 -3.55 -5.18
C ASN A 70 -15.79 -3.66 -4.63
N VAL A 71 -14.80 -3.15 -5.35
CA VAL A 71 -13.40 -3.12 -4.89
C VAL A 71 -13.14 -1.89 -4.02
N THR A 72 -12.80 -2.13 -2.76
CA THR A 72 -12.41 -1.13 -1.76
C THR A 72 -11.17 -1.61 -0.98
N PRO A 73 -10.42 -0.73 -0.29
CA PRO A 73 -9.33 -1.16 0.60
C PRO A 73 -9.76 -2.25 1.60
N HIS A 74 -10.99 -2.15 2.12
CA HIS A 74 -11.51 -3.13 3.06
C HIS A 74 -11.73 -4.49 2.42
N THR A 75 -12.30 -4.53 1.21
CA THR A 75 -12.50 -5.80 0.48
C THR A 75 -11.18 -6.47 0.13
N LEU A 76 -10.17 -5.71 -0.33
CA LEU A 76 -8.83 -6.24 -0.63
C LEU A 76 -8.18 -6.85 0.62
N ARG A 77 -8.29 -6.16 1.77
CA ARG A 77 -7.78 -6.68 3.04
C ARG A 77 -8.45 -7.99 3.44
N HIS A 78 -9.77 -8.09 3.26
CA HIS A 78 -10.52 -9.32 3.55
C HIS A 78 -10.10 -10.47 2.62
N THR A 79 -9.92 -10.19 1.33
CA THR A 79 -9.44 -11.18 0.35
C THR A 79 -8.05 -11.69 0.72
N PHE A 80 -7.13 -10.80 1.14
CA PHE A 80 -5.81 -11.21 1.60
C PHE A 80 -5.85 -12.11 2.84
N SER A 81 -6.80 -11.89 3.75
CA SER A 81 -6.90 -12.66 5.01
C SER A 81 -7.55 -14.03 4.83
N ARG A 82 -8.13 -14.31 3.65
CA ARG A 82 -8.76 -15.60 3.30
C ARG A 82 -7.82 -16.55 2.56
N GLY A 83 -6.62 -16.09 2.18
CA GLY A 83 -5.59 -16.87 1.51
C GLY A 83 -4.52 -17.39 2.46
#